data_AF-A0A9Q1KQL6-F1
#
_entry.id   AF-A0A9Q1KQL6-F1
#
_cell.length_a   1.000
_cell.length_b   1.000
_cell.length_c   1.000
_cell.angle_alpha   90.00
_cell.angle_beta   90.00
_cell.angle_gamma   90.00
#
_symmetry.space_group_name_H-M   'P 1'
#
loop_
_entity.id
_entity.type
_entity.pdbx_description
1 polymer ?
#
loop_
_entity_poly.entity_id
_entity_poly.type
_entity_poly.pdbx_seq_one_letter_code
_entity_poly.pdbx_strand_id
1 'polypeptide(L)'
;MTTLVTGSTKGIGHAIVEELANLGAAVHICACNETRLKTYLMDWKAKGLCVNGSICDVNNASGLVCKDTTAEDFSTVISLNFHSAFHPSQRAHPMLKASNASSIIFISSIASCFALILVLCMEIQRLKGKRFPSKWVGAINRLAKNLACEWAKHKVNDVAP
;
A
#
# COMPACT_ATOMS: atom_id res chain seq x y z
N MET A 1 9.63 -0.15 -18.94
CA MET A 1 8.77 0.51 -17.95
C MET A 1 9.48 0.47 -16.61
N THR A 2 9.45 1.55 -15.83
CA THR A 2 10.05 1.58 -14.47
C THR A 2 8.94 1.75 -13.45
N THR A 3 8.90 0.88 -12.44
CA THR A 3 7.82 0.86 -11.45
C THR A 3 8.38 0.85 -10.04
N LEU A 4 7.77 1.63 -9.14
CA LEU A 4 8.03 1.59 -7.71
C LEU A 4 6.90 0.80 -7.01
N VAL A 5 7.25 -0.22 -6.21
CA VAL A 5 6.28 -0.98 -5.43
C VAL A 5 6.62 -0.93 -3.94
N THR A 6 5.70 -0.40 -3.14
CA THR A 6 5.75 -0.42 -1.66
C THR A 6 5.05 -1.65 -1.11
N GLY A 7 5.44 -2.13 0.09
CA GLY A 7 4.79 -3.30 0.70
C GLY A 7 5.02 -4.61 -0.06
N SER A 8 6.11 -4.68 -0.82
CA SER A 8 6.41 -5.73 -1.81
C SER A 8 6.99 -7.03 -1.24
N THR A 9 7.35 -7.07 0.04
CA THR A 9 8.04 -8.23 0.61
C THR A 9 7.09 -9.36 1.02
N LYS A 10 5.77 -9.19 0.86
CA LYS A 10 4.75 -10.19 1.18
C LYS A 10 3.48 -10.00 0.36
N GLY A 11 2.67 -11.07 0.28
CA GLY A 11 1.27 -11.01 -0.18
C GLY A 11 1.12 -10.40 -1.58
N ILE A 12 0.11 -9.53 -1.73
CA ILE A 12 -0.24 -8.89 -3.01
C ILE A 12 0.95 -8.10 -3.60
N GLY A 13 1.68 -7.35 -2.76
CA GLY A 13 2.82 -6.56 -3.23
C GLY A 13 3.93 -7.42 -3.83
N HIS A 14 4.18 -8.61 -3.28
CA HIS A 14 5.18 -9.54 -3.82
C HIS A 14 4.77 -10.08 -5.19
N ALA A 15 3.52 -10.52 -5.32
CA ALA A 15 2.98 -11.01 -6.59
C ALA A 15 2.99 -9.92 -7.68
N ILE A 16 2.67 -8.66 -7.32
CA ILE A 16 2.75 -7.53 -8.24
C ILE A 16 4.17 -7.32 -8.76
N VAL A 17 5.19 -7.40 -7.90
CA VAL A 17 6.60 -7.25 -8.33
C VAL A 17 6.99 -8.35 -9.30
N GLU A 18 6.67 -9.59 -8.97
CA GLU A 18 7.03 -10.74 -9.80
C GLU A 18 6.37 -10.66 -11.18
N GLU A 19 5.07 -10.37 -11.22
CA GLU A 19 4.33 -10.22 -12.49
C GLU A 19 4.89 -9.07 -13.34
N LEU A 20 5.08 -7.88 -12.76
CA LEU A 20 5.60 -6.74 -13.49
C LEU A 20 7.02 -6.96 -14.01
N ALA A 21 7.87 -7.61 -13.21
CA ALA A 21 9.23 -7.93 -13.61
C ALA A 21 9.26 -8.98 -14.72
N ASN A 22 8.38 -9.99 -14.68
CA ASN A 22 8.22 -10.98 -15.76
C ASN A 22 7.75 -10.33 -17.07
N LEU A 23 6.95 -9.27 -17.00
CA LEU A 23 6.55 -8.45 -18.15
C LEU A 23 7.67 -7.50 -18.64
N GLY A 24 8.87 -7.59 -18.08
CA GLY A 24 10.03 -6.79 -18.49
C GLY A 24 10.12 -5.40 -17.88
N ALA A 25 9.35 -5.11 -16.82
CA ALA A 25 9.52 -3.85 -16.08
C ALA A 25 10.79 -3.89 -15.22
N ALA A 26 11.49 -2.76 -15.14
CA ALA A 26 12.48 -2.53 -14.10
C ALA A 26 11.74 -2.12 -12.82
N VAL A 27 11.78 -2.97 -11.80
CA VAL A 27 11.01 -2.75 -10.57
C VAL A 27 11.95 -2.30 -9.45
N HIS A 28 11.62 -1.17 -8.83
CA HIS A 28 12.23 -0.75 -7.58
C HIS A 28 11.28 -1.05 -6.43
N ILE A 29 11.80 -1.65 -5.37
CA ILE A 29 11.00 -1.97 -4.19
C ILE A 29 11.46 -1.24 -2.94
N CYS A 30 10.50 -0.92 -2.07
CA CYS A 30 10.75 -0.35 -0.75
C CYS A 30 10.26 -1.30 0.34
N ALA A 31 11.13 -1.60 1.30
CA ALA A 31 10.82 -2.46 2.43
C ALA A 31 11.46 -1.98 3.73
N CYS A 32 10.80 -2.25 4.86
CA CYS A 32 11.29 -1.90 6.19
C CYS A 32 12.18 -2.99 6.83
N ASN A 33 12.27 -4.19 6.25
CA ASN A 33 13.05 -5.30 6.79
C ASN A 33 14.20 -5.68 5.85
N GLU A 34 15.42 -5.45 6.31
CA GLU A 34 16.62 -5.61 5.48
C GLU A 34 16.93 -7.06 5.12
N THR A 35 16.81 -7.97 6.08
CA THR A 35 17.05 -9.39 5.84
C THR A 35 16.11 -9.92 4.77
N ARG A 36 14.80 -9.64 4.89
CA ARG A 36 13.81 -10.05 3.88
C ARG A 36 14.06 -9.40 2.53
N LEU A 37 14.37 -8.10 2.53
CA LEU A 37 14.67 -7.38 1.29
C LEU A 37 15.81 -8.08 0.54
N LYS A 38 16.91 -8.36 1.23
CA LYS A 38 18.08 -9.04 0.65
C LYS A 38 17.73 -10.42 0.11
N THR A 39 16.99 -11.22 0.87
CA THR A 39 16.52 -12.55 0.42
C THR A 39 15.74 -12.45 -0.89
N TYR A 40 14.70 -11.61 -0.95
CA TYR A 40 13.86 -11.52 -2.15
C TYR A 40 14.59 -10.91 -3.36
N LEU A 41 15.50 -9.96 -3.14
CA LEU A 41 16.33 -9.44 -4.23
C LEU A 41 17.26 -10.51 -4.81
N MET A 42 17.81 -11.39 -3.98
CA MET A 42 18.60 -12.53 -4.45
C MET A 42 17.74 -13.51 -5.24
N ASP A 43 16.55 -13.84 -4.74
CA ASP A 43 15.62 -14.76 -5.40
C ASP A 43 15.19 -14.26 -6.78
N TRP A 44 14.79 -12.98 -6.89
CA TRP A 44 14.41 -12.39 -8.17
C TRP A 44 15.60 -12.24 -9.12
N LYS A 45 16.79 -11.93 -8.60
CA LYS A 45 18.01 -11.91 -9.42
C LYS A 45 18.35 -13.29 -9.97
N ALA A 46 18.19 -14.35 -9.18
CA ALA A 46 18.38 -15.73 -9.63
C ALA A 46 17.39 -16.12 -10.74
N LYS A 47 16.19 -15.55 -10.73
CA LYS A 47 15.17 -15.68 -11.80
C LYS A 47 15.45 -14.80 -13.03
N GLY A 48 16.53 -14.02 -13.04
CA GLY A 48 16.87 -13.10 -14.15
C GLY A 48 16.01 -11.84 -14.20
N LEU A 49 15.31 -11.51 -13.11
CA LEU A 49 14.40 -10.35 -13.05
C LEU A 49 15.14 -9.07 -12.69
N CYS A 50 14.77 -7.96 -13.32
CA CYS A 50 15.34 -6.64 -13.06
C CYS A 50 14.66 -5.97 -11.86
N VAL A 51 15.02 -6.41 -10.65
CA VAL A 51 14.48 -5.86 -9.39
C VAL A 51 15.60 -5.28 -8.53
N ASN A 52 15.45 -4.01 -8.17
CA ASN A 52 16.30 -3.31 -7.20
C ASN A 52 15.47 -2.93 -5.97
N GLY A 53 16.13 -2.63 -4.85
CA GLY A 53 15.41 -2.23 -3.66
C GLY A 53 16.23 -1.43 -2.67
N SER A 54 15.53 -0.63 -1.88
CA SER A 54 16.08 0.19 -0.81
C SER A 54 15.32 -0.02 0.48
N ILE A 55 16.04 0.08 1.60
CA ILE A 55 15.40 0.16 2.91
C ILE A 55 14.68 1.50 3.00
N CYS A 56 13.37 1.41 3.22
CA CYS A 56 12.51 2.55 3.40
C CYS A 56 11.37 2.11 4.28
N ASP A 57 11.30 2.68 5.48
CA ASP A 57 10.15 2.53 6.34
C ASP A 57 9.09 3.57 5.93
N VAL A 58 7.94 3.07 5.49
CA VAL A 58 6.76 3.89 5.19
C VAL A 58 5.79 3.95 6.40
N ASN A 59 6.29 3.52 7.57
CA ASN A 59 5.74 3.39 8.93
C ASN A 59 4.97 2.10 9.26
N ASN A 60 5.28 1.52 10.43
CA ASN A 60 4.94 0.17 10.91
C ASN A 60 4.03 0.20 12.16
N ALA A 61 2.78 -0.27 12.05
CA ALA A 61 2.04 -0.87 13.17
C ALA A 61 0.92 -1.81 12.73
N SER A 62 0.77 -2.89 13.49
CA SER A 62 -0.26 -3.90 13.36
C SER A 62 -1.58 -3.46 14.04
N GLY A 63 -2.68 -3.64 13.31
CA GLY A 63 -4.06 -3.80 13.77
C GLY A 63 -4.45 -3.27 15.16
N LEU A 64 -5.23 -2.20 15.17
CA LEU A 64 -5.82 -1.63 16.39
C LEU A 64 -7.32 -1.92 16.51
N VAL A 65 -7.85 -1.81 17.73
CA VAL A 65 -9.24 -2.12 18.11
C VAL A 65 -9.88 -0.85 18.68
N CYS A 66 -11.09 -0.54 18.22
CA CYS A 66 -11.78 0.74 18.36
C CYS A 66 -12.25 1.13 19.79
N LYS A 67 -11.93 0.37 20.85
CA LYS A 67 -12.38 0.68 22.21
C LYS A 67 -11.30 1.21 23.16
N ASP A 68 -10.03 0.89 22.93
CA ASP A 68 -8.90 1.35 23.75
C ASP A 68 -7.83 2.08 22.90
N THR A 69 -8.22 2.61 21.74
CA THR A 69 -7.30 3.27 20.81
C THR A 69 -6.79 4.57 21.42
N THR A 70 -5.48 4.65 21.70
CA THR A 70 -4.86 5.90 22.15
C THR A 70 -4.67 6.88 20.98
N ALA A 71 -4.27 8.12 21.27
CA ALA A 71 -3.93 9.09 20.22
C ALA A 71 -2.73 8.62 19.38
N GLU A 72 -1.78 7.94 20.02
CA GLU A 72 -0.60 7.34 19.38
C GLU A 72 -1.01 6.21 18.42
N ASP A 73 -1.91 5.35 18.86
CA ASP A 73 -2.48 4.28 18.04
C ASP A 73 -3.16 4.82 16.78
N PHE A 74 -4.00 5.85 16.94
CA PHE A 74 -4.66 6.53 15.82
C PHE A 74 -3.64 7.16 14.86
N SER A 75 -2.67 7.90 15.39
CA SER A 75 -1.60 8.52 14.61
C SER A 75 -0.81 7.48 13.80
N THR A 76 -0.56 6.31 14.40
CA THR A 76 0.18 5.24 13.74
C THR A 76 -0.63 4.61 12.61
N VAL A 77 -1.93 4.38 12.80
CA VAL A 77 -2.84 3.87 11.77
C VAL A 77 -2.94 4.85 10.59
N ILE A 78 -3.10 6.15 10.85
CA ILE A 78 -3.15 7.18 9.80
C ILE A 78 -1.81 7.26 9.07
N SER A 79 -0.70 7.21 9.80
CA SER A 79 0.63 7.25 9.21
C SER A 79 0.86 6.06 8.27
N LEU A 80 0.49 4.85 8.68
CA LEU A 80 0.64 3.64 7.87
C LEU A 80 -0.32 3.60 6.68
N ASN A 81 -1.60 3.94 6.86
CA ASN A 81 -2.61 3.69 5.83
C ASN A 81 -2.85 4.88 4.91
N PHE A 82 -2.52 6.11 5.33
CA PHE A 82 -2.78 7.31 4.54
C PHE A 82 -1.50 8.07 4.19
N HIS A 83 -0.67 8.42 5.18
CA HIS A 83 0.56 9.19 4.90
C HIS A 83 1.56 8.43 4.02
N SER A 84 1.65 7.11 4.19
CA SER A 84 2.47 6.21 3.37
C SER A 84 2.10 6.23 1.88
N ALA A 85 0.85 6.58 1.54
CA ALA A 85 0.37 6.69 0.17
C ALA A 85 0.41 8.15 -0.32
N PHE A 86 0.03 9.10 0.54
CA PHE A 86 -0.08 10.51 0.20
C PHE A 86 1.27 11.15 -0.10
N HIS A 87 2.25 11.04 0.80
CA HIS A 87 3.52 11.74 0.63
C HIS A 87 4.36 11.21 -0.53
N PRO A 88 4.49 9.89 -0.76
CA PRO A 88 5.14 9.40 -1.97
C PRO A 88 4.44 9.86 -3.24
N SER A 89 3.10 9.90 -3.27
CA SER A 89 2.35 10.40 -4.42
C SER A 89 2.68 11.86 -4.73
N GLN A 90 2.72 12.71 -3.69
CA GLN A 90 3.06 14.13 -3.84
C GLN A 90 4.49 14.31 -4.38
N ARG A 91 5.44 13.52 -3.89
CA ARG A 91 6.85 13.57 -4.33
C ARG A 91 7.05 12.95 -5.73
N ALA A 92 6.27 11.95 -6.08
CA ALA A 92 6.29 11.33 -7.40
C ALA A 92 5.66 12.23 -8.47
N HIS A 93 4.74 13.13 -8.10
CA HIS A 93 3.98 13.96 -9.05
C HIS A 93 4.84 14.69 -10.10
N PRO A 94 5.95 15.38 -9.75
CA PRO A 94 6.81 16.01 -10.76
C PRO A 94 7.41 15.00 -11.75
N MET A 95 7.77 13.81 -11.26
CA MET A 95 8.31 12.73 -12.11
C MET A 95 7.24 12.13 -13.02
N LEU A 96 6.02 11.97 -12.50
CA LEU A 96 4.88 11.47 -13.27
C LEU A 96 4.47 12.46 -14.37
N LYS A 97 4.56 13.78 -14.10
CA LYS A 97 4.35 14.86 -15.07
C LYS A 97 5.37 14.88 -16.20
N ALA A 98 6.63 14.55 -15.90
CA ALA A 98 7.70 14.49 -16.89
C ALA A 98 7.60 13.25 -17.82
N SER A 99 6.80 12.24 -17.45
CA SER A 99 6.59 11.03 -18.25
C SER A 99 5.41 11.19 -19.20
N ASN A 100 5.57 10.68 -20.43
CA ASN A 100 4.48 10.63 -21.43
C ASN A 100 3.39 9.60 -21.10
N ALA A 101 3.69 8.63 -20.23
CA ALA A 101 2.75 7.62 -19.78
C ALA A 101 3.05 7.26 -18.32
N SER A 102 2.22 7.77 -17.41
CA SER A 102 2.39 7.58 -15.97
C SER A 102 1.10 7.16 -15.31
N SER A 103 1.23 6.31 -14.29
CA SER A 103 0.13 5.78 -13.51
C SER A 103 0.48 5.64 -12.04
N ILE A 104 -0.52 5.84 -11.18
CA ILE A 104 -0.47 5.47 -9.76
C ILE A 104 -1.61 4.47 -9.51
N ILE A 105 -1.29 3.38 -8.82
CA ILE A 105 -2.28 2.41 -8.37
C ILE A 105 -2.21 2.32 -6.86
N PHE A 106 -3.32 2.65 -6.19
CA PHE A 106 -3.48 2.42 -4.76
C PHE A 106 -4.09 1.05 -4.52
N ILE A 107 -3.65 0.38 -3.45
CA ILE A 107 -4.27 -0.84 -2.95
C ILE A 107 -5.00 -0.48 -1.66
N SER A 108 -6.33 -0.51 -1.70
CA SER A 108 -7.21 -0.20 -0.58
C SER A 108 -7.82 -1.49 0.01
N SER A 109 -9.11 -1.48 0.33
CA SER A 109 -9.82 -2.66 0.85
C SER A 109 -11.32 -2.49 0.65
N ILE A 110 -12.02 -3.57 0.33
CA ILE A 110 -13.49 -3.58 0.26
C ILE A 110 -14.14 -3.19 1.59
N ALA A 111 -13.43 -3.36 2.69
CA ALA A 111 -13.81 -2.91 4.02
C ALA A 111 -14.16 -1.40 4.04
N SER A 112 -13.46 -0.59 3.25
CA SER A 112 -13.69 0.85 3.13
C SER A 112 -15.10 1.21 2.65
N CYS A 113 -15.77 0.32 1.92
CA CYS A 113 -17.08 0.57 1.33
C CYS A 113 -18.24 0.28 2.31
N PHE A 114 -17.99 -0.46 3.38
CA PHE A 114 -19.04 -1.01 4.25
C PHE A 114 -18.81 -0.71 5.73
N ALA A 115 -18.57 0.56 6.06
CA ALA A 115 -18.30 1.01 7.43
C ALA A 115 -19.33 0.48 8.47
N LEU A 116 -20.61 0.42 8.10
CA LEU A 116 -21.68 -0.03 8.99
C LEU A 116 -21.69 -1.56 9.22
N ILE A 117 -21.42 -2.36 8.17
CA ILE A 117 -21.36 -3.83 8.26
C ILE A 117 -20.13 -4.27 9.05
N LEU A 118 -19.02 -3.54 8.93
CA LEU A 118 -17.81 -3.79 9.70
C LEU A 118 -18.00 -3.62 11.20
N VAL A 119 -18.75 -2.59 11.64
CA VAL A 119 -19.05 -2.42 13.06
C VAL A 119 -19.84 -3.62 13.60
N LEU A 120 -20.81 -4.12 12.83
CA LEU A 120 -21.58 -5.31 13.20
C LEU A 120 -20.72 -6.58 13.24
N CYS A 121 -19.86 -6.79 12.23
CA CYS A 121 -18.93 -7.92 12.18
C CYS A 121 -17.90 -7.85 13.30
N MET A 122 -17.39 -6.65 13.64
CA MET A 122 -16.48 -6.45 14.76
C MET A 122 -17.15 -6.81 16.08
N GLU A 123 -18.42 -6.44 16.28
CA GLU A 123 -19.16 -6.79 17.49
C GLU A 123 -19.41 -8.31 17.60
N ILE A 124 -19.78 -8.96 16.49
CA ILE A 124 -19.96 -10.44 16.46
C ILE A 124 -18.63 -11.17 16.72
N GLN A 125 -17.52 -10.68 16.17
CA GLN A 125 -16.20 -11.28 16.39
C GLN A 125 -15.64 -10.96 17.79
N ARG A 126 -15.97 -9.78 18.35
CA ARG A 126 -15.70 -9.41 19.74
C ARG A 126 -16.37 -10.38 20.70
N LEU A 127 -17.65 -10.70 20.46
CA LEU A 127 -18.39 -11.69 21.24
C LEU A 127 -17.76 -13.09 21.16
N LYS A 128 -16.98 -13.38 20.11
CA LYS A 128 -16.22 -14.62 19.92
C LYS A 128 -14.77 -14.54 20.42
N GLY A 129 -14.39 -13.46 21.12
CA GLY A 129 -13.03 -13.26 21.65
C GLY A 129 -11.95 -13.05 20.58
N LYS A 130 -12.34 -12.83 19.31
CA LYS A 130 -11.39 -12.65 18.21
C LYS A 130 -11.10 -11.16 18.00
N ARG A 131 -9.82 -10.81 18.01
CA ARG A 131 -9.33 -9.44 17.79
C ARG A 131 -9.36 -9.13 16.29
N PHE A 132 -10.20 -8.18 15.87
CA PHE A 132 -10.28 -7.77 14.46
C PHE A 132 -9.42 -6.51 14.26
N PRO A 133 -8.47 -6.51 13.32
CA PRO A 133 -7.74 -5.28 13.00
C PRO A 133 -8.71 -4.30 12.32
N SER A 134 -8.96 -3.14 12.93
CA SER A 134 -9.68 -2.06 12.24
C SER A 134 -8.79 -1.52 11.13
N LYS A 135 -9.03 -1.97 9.90
CA LYS A 135 -8.38 -1.44 8.70
C LYS A 135 -9.10 -0.15 8.32
N TRP A 136 -8.60 0.99 8.80
CA TRP A 136 -9.08 2.31 8.41
C TRP A 136 -8.54 2.68 7.03
N VAL A 137 -9.17 2.13 5.98
CA VAL A 137 -8.66 2.24 4.60
C VAL A 137 -9.51 3.18 3.73
N GLY A 138 -10.65 3.68 4.21
CA GLY A 138 -11.56 4.53 3.42
C GLY A 138 -10.97 5.88 2.99
N ALA A 139 -9.95 6.37 3.70
CA ALA A 139 -9.21 7.57 3.34
C ALA A 139 -8.44 7.40 2.01
N ILE A 140 -7.97 6.19 1.69
CA ILE A 140 -7.25 5.90 0.44
C ILE A 140 -8.19 5.97 -0.76
N ASN A 141 -9.40 5.43 -0.65
CA ASN A 141 -10.39 5.49 -1.73
C ASN A 141 -10.72 6.95 -2.08
N ARG A 142 -10.81 7.84 -1.07
CA ARG A 142 -11.06 9.26 -1.31
C ARG A 142 -9.83 9.98 -1.87
N LEU A 143 -8.64 9.66 -1.37
CA LEU A 143 -7.39 10.19 -1.90
C LEU A 143 -7.23 9.88 -3.39
N ALA A 144 -7.41 8.61 -3.78
CA ALA A 144 -7.30 8.18 -5.16
C ALA A 144 -8.26 8.94 -6.08
N LYS A 145 -9.52 9.13 -5.65
CA LYS A 145 -10.53 9.91 -6.39
C LYS A 145 -10.12 11.37 -6.53
N ASN A 146 -9.67 12.01 -5.44
CA ASN A 146 -9.25 13.42 -5.48
C ASN A 146 -8.05 13.60 -6.42
N LEU A 147 -7.03 12.73 -6.31
CA LEU A 147 -5.85 12.77 -7.17
C LEU A 147 -6.21 12.48 -8.63
N ALA A 148 -7.11 11.53 -8.91
CA ALA A 148 -7.59 11.27 -10.26
C ALA A 148 -8.27 12.50 -10.89
N CYS A 149 -9.07 13.24 -10.11
CA CYS A 149 -9.71 14.47 -10.57
C CYS A 149 -8.69 15.58 -10.85
N GLU A 150 -7.75 15.82 -9.93
CA GLU A 150 -6.77 16.90 -10.07
C GLU A 150 -5.70 16.58 -11.13
N TRP A 151 -5.32 15.32 -11.26
CA TRP A 151 -4.19 14.88 -12.07
C TRP A 151 -4.65 14.15 -13.32
N ALA A 152 -5.85 14.42 -13.83
CA ALA A 152 -6.56 13.70 -14.90
C ALA A 152 -5.74 13.37 -16.18
N LYS A 153 -4.61 14.05 -16.42
CA LYS A 153 -3.64 13.67 -17.48
C LYS A 153 -2.88 12.36 -17.18
N HIS A 154 -2.89 11.91 -15.93
CA HIS A 154 -2.22 10.72 -15.41
C HIS A 154 -3.27 9.69 -14.97
N LYS A 155 -2.95 8.39 -15.10
CA LYS A 155 -3.89 7.33 -14.70
C LYS A 155 -3.77 7.04 -13.21
N VAL A 156 -4.69 7.54 -12.40
CA VAL A 156 -4.75 7.25 -10.96
C VAL A 156 -5.92 6.33 -10.67
N ASN A 157 -5.63 5.12 -10.20
CA ASN A 157 -6.63 4.09 -9.91
C ASN A 157 -6.51 3.57 -8.48
N ASP A 158 -7.60 3.00 -7.97
CA ASP A 158 -7.68 2.34 -6.67
C ASP A 158 -8.26 0.94 -6.84
N VAL A 159 -7.59 -0.06 -6.26
CA VAL A 159 -8.01 -1.47 -6.27
C VAL A 159 -8.32 -1.87 -4.83
N ALA A 160 -9.56 -2.29 -4.59
CA ALA A 160 -10.06 -2.69 -3.29
C ALA A 160 -10.23 -4.21 -3.20
N PRO A 161 -9.20 -4.97 -2.79
CA PRO A 161 -9.30 -6.40 -2.53
C PRO A 161 -10.08 -6.73 -1.25
#